data_AF-A0A4Q3DCB3-F1
#
_entry.id   AF-A0A4Q3DCB3-F1
#
_cell.length_a   1.000
_cell.length_b   1.000
_cell.length_c   1.000
_cell.angle_alpha   90.00
_cell.angle_beta   90.00
_cell.angle_gamma   90.00
#
_symmetry.space_group_name_H-M   'P 1'
#
loop_
_entity.id
_entity.type
_entity.pdbx_description
1 polymer ?
#
loop_
_entity_poly.entity_id
_entity_poly.type
_entity_poly.pdbx_seq_one_letter_code
_entity_poly.pdbx_strand_id
1 'polypeptide(L)'
;MLVRDSSKVILTAGGSSGNRNMMITLSGTAAQAVNKNPQQPNEILNIDSTLNVYLQNGKKQYFNGRTLKEVVIKGVVEVKKPSHVDYPALTGLSMIPDQLIPGNRLMDCALFLSCLQGNLFGLTYVDNNLYVRRDYQAGNKTPVQAFVGGMPVDISYLNSLQAAEIESIEVFLKDDLSGINRTYGTNGVLVVNMKKVEHKKVSMKDIQDLIPNPGKVTFVPKGYTTSRVFYSPKYEVTRSTMQGLDYRSTIYWNPRVLTDEKGNASFEYYNADGKGTYRVIAEGIDKDGNIGRMNYRYQVQ
;
A
#
# COMPACT_ATOMS: atom_id res chain seq x y z
N MET A 1 19.46 -31.97 9.50
CA MET A 1 19.71 -30.61 8.95
C MET A 1 18.98 -29.62 9.83
N LEU A 2 19.69 -28.74 10.52
CA LEU A 2 19.08 -27.69 11.35
C LEU A 2 18.74 -26.50 10.44
N VAL A 3 17.48 -26.08 10.42
CA VAL A 3 17.01 -24.98 9.57
C VAL A 3 16.61 -23.82 10.49
N ARG A 4 17.09 -22.61 10.19
CA ARG A 4 16.70 -21.40 10.93
C ARG A 4 15.24 -21.06 10.67
N ASP A 5 14.58 -20.49 11.65
CA ASP A 5 13.21 -20.00 11.47
C ASP A 5 13.12 -18.99 10.31
N SER A 6 12.01 -19.02 9.56
CA SER A 6 11.79 -18.26 8.30
C SER A 6 12.65 -18.64 7.07
N SER A 7 13.38 -19.76 7.09
CA SER A 7 14.12 -20.20 5.90
C SER A 7 13.17 -20.72 4.81
N LYS A 8 13.35 -20.28 3.57
CA LYS A 8 12.63 -20.81 2.40
C LYS A 8 13.36 -22.04 1.86
N VAL A 9 12.76 -23.23 1.98
CA VAL A 9 13.33 -24.47 1.47
C VAL A 9 12.62 -24.86 0.18
N ILE A 10 13.41 -25.18 -0.84
CA ILE A 10 12.93 -25.63 -2.14
C ILE A 10 13.33 -27.10 -2.30
N LEU A 11 12.33 -27.96 -2.42
CA LEU A 11 12.52 -29.36 -2.81
C LEU A 11 12.27 -29.48 -4.30
N THR A 12 13.25 -30.01 -5.01
CA THR A 12 13.16 -30.30 -6.44
C THR A 12 13.36 -31.79 -6.63
N ALA A 13 12.40 -32.46 -7.26
CA ALA A 13 12.55 -33.86 -7.64
C ALA A 13 13.42 -33.95 -8.91
N GLY A 14 14.54 -34.66 -8.84
CA GLY A 14 15.39 -34.99 -9.98
C GLY A 14 15.31 -36.48 -10.28
N GLY A 15 14.91 -36.84 -11.51
CA GLY A 15 14.90 -38.23 -11.99
C GLY A 15 15.90 -38.42 -13.12
N SER A 16 16.47 -39.61 -13.24
CA SER A 16 17.14 -40.04 -14.47
C SER A 16 16.09 -40.19 -15.58
N SER A 17 16.36 -39.54 -16.72
CA SER A 17 15.70 -39.68 -18.03
C SER A 17 14.29 -40.31 -18.05
N GLY A 18 13.23 -39.48 -18.09
CA GLY A 18 11.90 -39.90 -18.56
C GLY A 18 10.70 -39.49 -17.68
N ASN A 19 10.88 -39.25 -16.38
CA ASN A 19 9.78 -38.92 -15.48
C ASN A 19 9.46 -37.41 -15.46
N ARG A 20 8.54 -36.97 -16.32
CA ARG A 20 8.08 -35.56 -16.38
C ARG A 20 6.93 -35.20 -15.41
N ASN A 21 6.37 -36.18 -14.71
CA ASN A 21 5.18 -36.02 -13.86
C ASN A 21 5.44 -36.43 -12.40
N MET A 22 6.50 -35.91 -11.78
CA MET A 22 6.78 -36.19 -10.37
C MET A 22 6.03 -35.20 -9.47
N MET A 23 5.18 -35.70 -8.58
CA MET A 23 4.50 -34.90 -7.58
C MET A 23 5.17 -35.13 -6.21
N ILE A 24 5.60 -34.05 -5.56
CA ILE A 24 6.11 -34.10 -4.19
C ILE A 24 4.94 -33.80 -3.26
N THR A 25 4.55 -34.77 -2.42
CA THR A 25 3.59 -34.55 -1.33
C THR A 25 4.34 -34.44 0.00
N LEU A 26 4.20 -33.31 0.69
CA LEU A 26 4.69 -33.16 2.05
C LEU A 26 3.63 -33.71 3.01
N SER A 27 3.95 -34.78 3.74
CA SER A 27 3.13 -35.22 4.86
C SER A 27 3.14 -34.10 5.92
N GLY A 28 1.98 -33.50 6.17
CA GLY A 28 1.85 -32.46 7.19
C GLY A 28 2.27 -32.99 8.56
N THR A 29 2.98 -32.19 9.33
CA THR A 29 3.20 -32.49 10.75
C THR A 29 1.84 -32.49 11.44
N ALA A 30 1.57 -33.52 12.26
CA ALA A 30 0.35 -33.57 13.07
C ALA A 30 0.12 -32.22 13.76
N ALA A 31 -1.10 -31.69 13.66
CA ALA A 31 -1.48 -30.51 14.41
C ALA A 31 -1.17 -30.78 15.89
N GLN A 32 -0.48 -29.84 16.54
CA GLN A 32 -0.27 -29.95 17.98
C GLN A 32 -1.65 -30.03 18.63
N ALA A 33 -1.84 -31.01 19.51
CA ALA A 33 -3.06 -31.09 20.30
C ALA A 33 -3.25 -29.74 21.01
N VAL A 34 -4.49 -29.22 20.99
CA VAL A 34 -4.83 -28.00 21.71
C VAL A 34 -4.64 -28.27 23.20
N ASN A 35 -3.52 -27.82 23.75
CA ASN A 35 -3.29 -27.85 25.19
C ASN A 35 -3.93 -26.60 25.81
N LYS A 36 -4.43 -26.73 27.05
CA LYS A 36 -4.85 -25.53 27.80
C LYS A 36 -3.65 -24.63 27.97
N ASN A 37 -3.77 -23.35 27.60
CA ASN A 37 -2.72 -22.38 27.80
C ASN A 37 -2.47 -22.23 29.32
N PRO A 38 -1.33 -22.70 29.87
CA PRO A 38 -1.04 -22.55 31.29
C PRO A 38 -0.86 -21.08 31.71
N GLN A 39 -0.75 -20.16 30.75
CA GLN A 39 -0.64 -18.72 30.94
C GLN A 39 -1.96 -17.96 30.67
N GLN A 40 -3.13 -18.63 30.62
CA GLN A 40 -4.43 -17.95 30.45
C GLN A 40 -4.66 -16.73 31.35
N PRO A 41 -4.25 -16.71 32.64
CA PRO A 41 -4.40 -15.53 33.48
C PRO A 41 -3.66 -14.28 32.97
N ASN A 42 -2.68 -14.45 32.07
CA ASN A 42 -1.89 -13.38 31.46
C ASN A 42 -2.31 -13.09 30.00
N GLU A 43 -3.44 -13.63 29.55
CA GLU A 43 -3.93 -13.41 28.20
C GLU A 43 -4.33 -11.94 28.01
N ILE A 44 -3.69 -11.29 27.04
CA ILE A 44 -3.96 -9.90 26.68
C ILE A 44 -4.96 -9.93 25.52
N LEU A 45 -6.22 -9.57 25.79
CA LEU A 45 -7.29 -9.54 24.78
C LEU A 45 -7.02 -8.51 23.66
N ASN A 46 -6.33 -7.40 23.97
CA ASN A 46 -6.00 -6.35 23.02
C ASN A 46 -4.48 -6.12 23.00
N ILE A 47 -3.79 -6.88 22.15
CA ILE A 47 -2.34 -6.85 22.06
C ILE A 47 -1.85 -5.46 21.57
N ASP A 48 -2.61 -4.79 20.71
CA ASP A 48 -2.27 -3.49 20.13
C ASP A 48 -2.17 -2.40 21.21
N SER A 49 -3.09 -2.42 22.18
CA SER A 49 -3.08 -1.48 23.30
C SER A 49 -1.82 -1.61 24.16
N THR A 50 -1.33 -2.84 24.33
CA THR A 50 -0.14 -3.13 25.13
C THR A 50 1.17 -2.92 24.40
N LEU A 51 1.17 -3.10 23.07
CA LEU A 51 2.37 -2.96 22.24
C LEU A 51 2.61 -1.53 21.78
N ASN A 52 1.61 -0.64 21.81
CA ASN A 52 1.75 0.72 21.28
C ASN A 52 2.98 1.47 21.85
N VAL A 53 3.19 1.44 23.17
CA VAL A 53 4.34 2.09 23.82
C VAL A 53 5.67 1.46 23.35
N TYR A 54 5.73 0.13 23.27
CA TYR A 54 6.90 -0.59 22.76
C TYR A 54 7.19 -0.23 21.30
N LEU A 55 6.17 -0.16 20.46
CA LEU A 55 6.29 0.20 19.04
C LEU A 55 6.73 1.66 18.86
N GLN A 56 6.17 2.59 19.63
CA GLN A 56 6.57 4.00 19.61
C GLN A 56 8.03 4.18 20.05
N ASN A 57 8.44 3.50 21.13
CA ASN A 57 9.82 3.53 21.61
C ASN A 57 10.78 2.87 20.61
N GLY A 58 10.38 1.74 20.00
CA GLY A 58 11.12 1.10 18.91
C GLY A 58 11.28 2.01 17.70
N LYS A 59 10.23 2.75 17.33
CA LYS A 59 10.26 3.76 16.28
C LYS A 59 11.25 4.89 16.61
N LYS A 60 11.19 5.44 17.83
CA LYS A 60 12.13 6.48 18.29
C LYS A 60 13.57 5.98 18.28
N GLN A 61 13.83 4.75 18.76
CA GLN A 61 15.16 4.13 18.74
C GLN A 61 15.68 3.97 17.31
N TYR A 62 14.83 3.54 16.37
CA TYR A 62 15.20 3.40 14.96
C TYR A 62 15.54 4.75 14.32
N PHE A 63 14.73 5.79 14.54
CA PHE A 63 14.99 7.13 13.99
C PHE A 63 16.16 7.87 14.65
N ASN A 64 16.47 7.57 15.92
CA ASN A 64 17.63 8.13 16.62
C ASN A 64 18.94 7.37 16.34
N GLY A 65 18.84 6.16 15.77
CA GLY A 65 19.98 5.53 15.12
C GLY A 65 20.41 6.37 13.91
N ARG A 66 21.71 6.46 13.66
CA ARG A 66 22.32 7.24 12.56
C ARG A 66 21.99 6.68 11.16
N THR A 67 20.75 6.36 10.88
CA THR A 67 20.27 6.09 9.52
C THR A 67 19.90 7.43 8.90
N LEU A 68 20.61 7.79 7.83
CA LEU A 68 20.19 8.84 6.92
C LEU A 68 18.70 8.62 6.62
N LYS A 69 17.87 9.64 6.84
CA LYS A 69 16.48 9.60 6.37
C LYS A 69 16.56 9.37 4.87
N GLU A 70 16.17 8.19 4.42
CA GLU A 70 15.94 7.96 3.00
C GLU A 70 14.88 8.96 2.58
N VAL A 71 15.32 10.00 1.86
CA VAL A 71 14.40 10.87 1.14
C VAL A 71 13.95 10.03 -0.03
N VAL A 72 12.89 9.25 0.17
CA VAL A 72 12.17 8.64 -0.93
C VAL A 72 11.55 9.80 -1.69
N ILE A 73 12.28 10.31 -2.66
CA ILE A 73 11.73 11.14 -3.71
C ILE A 73 10.80 10.20 -4.47
N LYS A 74 9.55 10.10 -4.02
CA LYS A 74 8.47 9.61 -4.87
C LYS A 74 8.31 10.68 -5.93
N GLY A 75 9.17 10.63 -6.95
CA GLY A 75 8.89 11.29 -8.20
C GLY A 75 7.56 10.72 -8.64
N VAL A 76 6.48 11.48 -8.41
CA VAL A 76 5.24 11.23 -9.09
C VAL A 76 5.60 11.54 -10.53
N VAL A 77 6.00 10.51 -11.26
CA VAL A 77 6.06 10.59 -12.72
C VAL A 77 4.64 10.94 -13.08
N GLU A 78 4.39 12.21 -13.42
CA GLU A 78 3.11 12.63 -13.97
C GLU A 78 2.94 11.84 -15.25
N VAL A 79 2.23 10.72 -15.15
CA VAL A 79 1.90 9.88 -16.29
C VAL A 79 1.08 10.79 -17.20
N LYS A 80 1.62 11.09 -18.39
CA LYS A 80 0.94 11.92 -19.39
C LYS A 80 -0.46 11.35 -19.60
N LYS A 81 -1.48 12.12 -19.18
CA LYS A 81 -2.89 11.76 -19.35
C LYS A 81 -3.28 11.97 -20.81
N PRO A 82 -4.11 11.09 -21.39
CA PRO A 82 -4.72 11.31 -22.70
C PRO A 82 -5.38 12.69 -22.80
N SER A 83 -5.14 13.39 -23.92
CA SER A 83 -5.71 14.70 -24.22
C SER A 83 -5.98 14.86 -25.73
N HIS A 84 -6.71 15.90 -26.15
CA HIS A 84 -7.00 16.16 -27.57
C HIS A 84 -5.73 16.19 -28.44
N VAL A 85 -4.59 16.62 -27.89
CA VAL A 85 -3.28 16.66 -28.59
C VAL A 85 -2.77 15.30 -29.05
N ASP A 86 -3.32 14.21 -28.49
CA ASP A 86 -2.92 12.85 -28.87
C ASP A 86 -3.64 12.35 -30.15
N TYR A 87 -4.61 13.11 -30.67
CA TYR A 87 -5.41 12.71 -31.84
C TYR A 87 -5.15 13.59 -33.06
N PRO A 88 -4.68 13.02 -34.19
CA PRO A 88 -4.43 13.79 -35.41
C PRO A 88 -5.65 14.56 -35.94
N ALA A 89 -6.87 14.00 -35.76
CA ALA A 89 -8.12 14.62 -36.21
C ALA A 89 -8.48 15.92 -35.45
N LEU A 90 -7.83 16.17 -34.31
CA LEU A 90 -8.08 17.33 -33.44
C LEU A 90 -6.94 18.36 -33.51
N THR A 91 -6.03 18.21 -34.47
CA THR A 91 -4.90 19.13 -34.68
C THR A 91 -5.41 20.53 -35.00
N GLY A 92 -4.79 21.55 -34.41
CA GLY A 92 -5.14 22.96 -34.65
C GLY A 92 -6.15 23.54 -33.66
N LEU A 93 -6.70 22.72 -32.76
CA LEU A 93 -7.37 23.21 -31.55
C LEU A 93 -6.36 23.90 -30.62
N SER A 94 -6.85 24.83 -29.80
CA SER A 94 -6.05 25.48 -28.76
C SER A 94 -5.43 24.44 -27.81
N MET A 95 -4.17 24.65 -27.41
CA MET A 95 -3.50 23.79 -26.42
C MET A 95 -4.17 23.83 -25.04
N ILE A 96 -4.96 24.86 -24.76
CA ILE A 96 -5.71 25.03 -23.53
C ILE A 96 -7.20 25.03 -23.89
N PRO A 97 -7.98 24.06 -23.40
CA PRO A 97 -9.42 24.07 -23.57
C PRO A 97 -10.06 25.19 -22.73
N ASP A 98 -11.19 25.72 -23.20
CA ASP A 98 -11.99 26.70 -22.44
C ASP A 98 -12.49 26.09 -21.12
N GLN A 99 -12.68 24.77 -21.09
CA GLN A 99 -12.96 24.02 -19.87
C GLN A 99 -12.31 22.63 -19.91
N LEU A 100 -11.66 22.24 -18.81
CA LEU A 100 -11.19 20.88 -18.56
C LEU A 100 -11.94 20.29 -17.37
N ILE A 101 -12.63 19.16 -17.58
CA ILE A 101 -13.31 18.40 -16.53
C ILE A 101 -12.55 17.07 -16.34
N PRO A 102 -11.87 16.86 -15.21
CA PRO A 102 -11.22 15.58 -14.94
C PRO A 102 -12.24 14.48 -14.63
N GLY A 103 -11.99 13.27 -15.09
CA GLY A 103 -12.93 12.14 -14.96
C GLY A 103 -13.25 11.73 -13.52
N ASN A 104 -12.40 12.08 -12.55
CA ASN A 104 -12.69 11.86 -11.13
C ASN A 104 -13.90 12.66 -10.63
N ARG A 105 -14.23 13.79 -11.25
CA ARG A 105 -15.45 14.56 -10.93
C ARG A 105 -16.72 13.89 -11.44
N LEU A 106 -16.58 12.88 -12.29
CA LEU A 106 -17.70 12.20 -12.93
C LEU A 106 -17.98 10.81 -12.33
N MET A 107 -17.16 10.35 -11.37
CA MET A 107 -17.24 8.98 -10.84
C MET A 107 -18.56 8.65 -10.16
N ASP A 108 -19.20 9.64 -9.53
CA ASP A 108 -20.47 9.46 -8.81
C ASP A 108 -21.71 9.67 -9.72
N CYS A 109 -21.51 9.89 -11.01
CA CYS A 109 -22.61 10.12 -11.96
C CYS A 109 -23.29 8.79 -12.35
N ALA A 110 -24.57 8.64 -12.01
CA ALA A 110 -25.37 7.47 -12.40
C ALA A 110 -25.60 7.38 -13.93
N LEU A 111 -25.75 8.53 -14.60
CA LEU A 111 -25.86 8.65 -16.06
C LEU A 111 -24.90 9.74 -16.55
N PHE A 112 -24.02 9.38 -17.48
CA PHE A 112 -22.94 10.26 -17.95
C PHE A 112 -23.46 11.56 -18.57
N LEU A 113 -24.39 11.47 -19.53
CA LEU A 113 -24.90 12.65 -20.25
C LEU A 113 -25.65 13.62 -19.34
N SER A 114 -26.46 13.13 -18.40
CA SER A 114 -27.17 13.98 -17.43
C SER A 114 -26.19 14.75 -16.54
N CYS A 115 -25.10 14.11 -16.13
CA CYS A 115 -24.07 14.75 -15.34
C CYS A 115 -23.30 15.79 -16.15
N LEU A 116 -23.04 15.47 -17.41
CA LEU A 116 -22.37 16.36 -18.35
C LEU A 116 -23.14 17.68 -18.52
N GLN A 117 -24.47 17.60 -18.69
CA GLN A 117 -25.34 18.78 -18.85
C GLN A 117 -25.23 19.78 -17.69
N GLY A 118 -25.07 19.29 -16.45
CA GLY A 118 -24.92 20.13 -15.27
C GLY A 118 -23.51 20.71 -15.10
N ASN A 119 -22.49 20.13 -15.74
CA ASN A 119 -21.08 20.47 -15.54
C ASN A 119 -20.44 21.21 -16.72
N LEU A 120 -21.08 21.27 -17.90
CA LEU A 120 -20.54 21.98 -19.07
C LEU A 120 -20.81 23.49 -18.98
N PHE A 121 -19.75 24.27 -18.77
CA PHE A 121 -19.79 25.73 -18.83
C PHE A 121 -19.78 26.21 -20.27
N GLY A 122 -20.55 27.25 -20.56
CA GLY A 122 -20.61 27.84 -21.90
C GLY A 122 -21.41 27.02 -22.92
N LEU A 123 -21.85 25.80 -22.60
CA LEU A 123 -22.71 24.99 -23.45
C LEU A 123 -24.14 24.91 -22.91
N THR A 124 -25.09 24.58 -23.78
CA THR A 124 -26.49 24.26 -23.45
C THR A 124 -26.91 23.01 -24.20
N TYR A 125 -27.71 22.16 -23.55
CA TYR A 125 -28.24 20.95 -24.15
C TYR A 125 -29.72 21.15 -24.49
N VAL A 126 -30.07 21.00 -25.77
CA VAL A 126 -31.44 21.12 -26.28
C VAL A 126 -31.63 20.10 -27.40
N ASP A 127 -32.77 19.40 -27.44
CA ASP A 127 -33.14 18.47 -28.52
C ASP A 127 -32.02 17.48 -28.93
N ASN A 128 -31.40 16.85 -27.93
CA ASN A 128 -30.31 15.87 -28.11
C ASN A 128 -29.05 16.44 -28.79
N ASN A 129 -28.86 17.75 -28.74
CA ASN A 129 -27.67 18.43 -29.25
C ASN A 129 -27.09 19.37 -28.19
N LEU A 130 -25.79 19.64 -28.30
CA LEU A 130 -25.12 20.67 -27.54
C LEU A 130 -24.91 21.91 -28.40
N TYR A 131 -25.08 23.09 -27.81
CA TYR A 131 -24.88 24.37 -28.48
C TYR A 131 -24.03 25.28 -27.59
N VAL A 132 -23.23 26.14 -28.19
CA VAL A 132 -22.60 27.25 -27.47
C VAL A 132 -23.70 28.16 -26.94
N ARG A 133 -23.82 28.25 -25.61
CA ARG A 133 -24.96 28.87 -24.91
C ARG A 133 -25.21 30.29 -25.37
N ARG A 134 -24.16 31.11 -25.44
CA ARG A 134 -24.27 32.52 -25.86
C ARG A 134 -24.86 32.64 -27.26
N ASP A 135 -24.39 31.82 -28.18
CA ASP A 135 -24.76 31.91 -29.59
C ASP A 135 -26.18 31.34 -29.81
N TYR A 136 -26.54 30.29 -29.07
CA TYR A 136 -27.91 29.76 -29.04
C TYR A 136 -28.93 30.81 -28.59
N GLN A 137 -28.61 31.57 -27.52
CA GLN A 137 -29.49 32.66 -27.06
C GLN A 137 -29.57 33.82 -28.05
N ALA A 138 -28.55 34.02 -28.88
CA ALA A 138 -28.57 34.99 -29.98
C ALA A 138 -29.29 34.49 -31.25
N GLY A 139 -29.88 33.28 -31.20
CA GLY A 139 -30.63 32.68 -32.31
C GLY A 139 -29.81 31.76 -33.23
N ASN A 140 -28.51 31.60 -32.99
CA ASN A 140 -27.67 30.68 -33.74
C ASN A 140 -27.82 29.25 -33.21
N LYS A 141 -28.45 28.38 -34.01
CA LYS A 141 -28.72 26.98 -33.66
C LYS A 141 -27.72 25.99 -34.30
N THR A 142 -26.49 26.42 -34.54
CA THR A 142 -25.43 25.52 -35.01
C THR A 142 -24.89 24.67 -33.85
N PRO A 143 -24.95 23.33 -33.92
CA PRO A 143 -24.55 22.45 -32.83
C PRO A 143 -23.03 22.38 -32.65
N VAL A 144 -22.59 21.89 -31.49
CA VAL A 144 -21.21 21.53 -31.15
C VAL A 144 -20.90 20.13 -31.67
N GLN A 145 -19.71 19.92 -32.24
CA GLN A 145 -19.25 18.59 -32.62
C GLN A 145 -18.63 17.86 -31.41
N ALA A 146 -19.08 16.65 -31.10
CA ALA A 146 -18.45 15.80 -30.10
C ALA A 146 -17.45 14.83 -30.71
N PHE A 147 -16.37 14.55 -29.97
CA PHE A 147 -15.37 13.54 -30.27
C PHE A 147 -15.15 12.64 -29.07
N VAL A 148 -15.07 11.33 -29.28
CA VAL A 148 -14.70 10.35 -28.25
C VAL A 148 -13.51 9.56 -28.76
N GLY A 149 -12.39 9.62 -28.03
CA GLY A 149 -11.16 8.94 -28.46
C GLY A 149 -10.66 9.41 -29.84
N GLY A 150 -10.87 10.69 -30.18
CA GLY A 150 -10.48 11.29 -31.46
C GLY A 150 -11.41 10.99 -32.64
N MET A 151 -12.51 10.25 -32.44
CA MET A 151 -13.51 9.97 -33.48
C MET A 151 -14.73 10.87 -33.31
N PRO A 152 -15.26 11.48 -34.38
CA PRO A 152 -16.47 12.28 -34.31
C PRO A 152 -17.67 11.39 -33.98
N VAL A 153 -18.51 11.83 -33.05
CA VAL A 153 -19.71 11.12 -32.60
C VAL A 153 -20.88 12.08 -32.41
N ASP A 154 -22.09 11.53 -32.44
CA ASP A 154 -23.28 12.26 -32.04
C ASP A 154 -23.44 12.29 -30.52
N ILE A 155 -24.16 13.29 -29.99
CA ILE A 155 -24.40 13.43 -28.55
C ILE A 155 -25.13 12.22 -27.96
N SER A 156 -25.97 11.54 -28.75
CA SER A 156 -26.66 10.32 -28.34
C SER A 156 -25.69 9.19 -27.97
N TYR A 157 -24.51 9.13 -28.61
CA TYR A 157 -23.49 8.13 -28.32
C TYR A 157 -22.95 8.26 -26.89
N LEU A 158 -22.90 9.48 -26.35
CA LEU A 158 -22.46 9.74 -24.98
C LEU A 158 -23.32 9.02 -23.92
N ASN A 159 -24.58 8.67 -24.22
CA ASN A 159 -25.43 7.89 -23.32
C ASN A 159 -24.92 6.45 -23.10
N SER A 160 -24.11 5.93 -24.03
CA SER A 160 -23.54 4.58 -23.94
C SER A 160 -22.24 4.53 -23.13
N LEU A 161 -21.63 5.69 -22.86
CA LEU A 161 -20.35 5.79 -22.17
C LEU A 161 -20.53 5.69 -20.66
N GLN A 162 -19.62 4.96 -20.02
CA GLN A 162 -19.53 4.88 -18.57
C GLN A 162 -18.53 5.90 -18.04
N ALA A 163 -18.93 6.68 -17.03
CA ALA A 163 -18.06 7.69 -16.44
C ALA A 163 -16.74 7.11 -15.88
N ALA A 164 -16.76 5.83 -15.47
CA ALA A 164 -15.58 5.11 -15.00
C ALA A 164 -14.48 4.97 -16.07
N GLU A 165 -14.83 5.00 -17.35
CA GLU A 165 -13.91 4.85 -18.48
C GLU A 165 -13.37 6.19 -19.00
N ILE A 166 -13.87 7.31 -18.48
CA ILE A 166 -13.49 8.65 -18.91
C ILE A 166 -12.29 9.16 -18.10
N GLU A 167 -11.25 9.63 -18.79
CA GLU A 167 -10.10 10.29 -18.17
C GLU A 167 -10.33 11.78 -18.01
N SER A 168 -10.82 12.45 -19.07
CA SER A 168 -11.11 13.88 -19.05
C SER A 168 -12.11 14.26 -20.14
N ILE A 169 -12.74 15.42 -19.96
CA ILE A 169 -13.55 16.09 -20.97
C ILE A 169 -12.95 17.48 -21.18
N GLU A 170 -12.76 17.85 -22.44
CA GLU A 170 -12.21 19.11 -22.88
C GLU A 170 -13.22 19.82 -23.76
N VAL A 171 -13.54 21.08 -23.43
CA VAL A 171 -14.53 21.89 -24.14
C VAL A 171 -13.83 23.04 -24.84
N PHE A 172 -14.17 23.23 -26.10
CA PHE A 172 -13.72 24.33 -26.93
C PHE A 172 -14.95 25.05 -27.50
N LEU A 173 -15.15 26.32 -27.14
CA LEU A 173 -16.26 27.13 -27.65
C LEU A 173 -16.00 27.64 -29.07
N LYS A 174 -14.75 27.51 -29.55
CA LYS A 174 -14.29 27.83 -30.91
C LYS A 174 -13.23 26.82 -31.33
N ASP A 175 -13.09 26.59 -32.64
CA ASP A 175 -12.20 25.57 -33.20
C ASP A 175 -10.85 26.12 -33.69
N ASP A 176 -10.62 27.42 -33.54
CA ASP A 176 -9.41 28.16 -33.92
C ASP A 176 -8.86 27.77 -35.31
N LEU A 177 -7.72 27.08 -35.39
CA LEU A 177 -7.06 26.73 -36.65
C LEU A 177 -7.41 25.32 -37.13
N SER A 178 -8.20 24.56 -36.38
CA SER A 178 -8.49 23.15 -36.69
C SER A 178 -9.40 22.98 -37.91
N GLY A 179 -10.25 23.97 -38.21
CA GLY A 179 -11.22 23.89 -39.31
C GLY A 179 -12.32 22.84 -39.10
N ILE A 180 -12.46 22.31 -37.88
CA ILE A 180 -13.48 21.33 -37.51
C ILE A 180 -14.88 21.92 -37.70
N ASN A 181 -15.11 23.16 -37.25
CA ASN A 181 -16.42 23.82 -37.40
C ASN A 181 -16.84 23.92 -38.86
N ARG A 182 -15.90 24.24 -39.75
CA ARG A 182 -16.16 24.29 -41.20
C ARG A 182 -16.43 22.90 -41.78
N THR A 183 -15.69 21.89 -41.31
CA THR A 183 -15.76 20.51 -41.84
C THR A 183 -17.07 19.82 -41.47
N TYR A 184 -17.52 20.01 -40.23
CA TYR A 184 -18.74 19.36 -39.70
C TYR A 184 -19.97 20.28 -39.71
N GLY A 185 -19.82 21.55 -40.11
CA GLY A 185 -20.92 22.52 -40.06
C GLY A 185 -21.34 22.83 -38.62
N THR A 186 -20.39 22.86 -37.69
CA THR A 186 -20.62 22.99 -36.24
C THR A 186 -20.07 24.30 -35.69
N ASN A 187 -20.35 24.57 -34.42
CA ASN A 187 -19.86 25.73 -33.69
C ASN A 187 -19.42 25.31 -32.28
N GLY A 188 -18.15 24.95 -32.16
CA GLY A 188 -17.52 24.45 -30.95
C GLY A 188 -17.24 22.95 -31.02
N VAL A 189 -16.35 22.49 -30.14
CA VAL A 189 -15.86 21.11 -30.10
C VAL A 189 -15.89 20.59 -28.66
N LEU A 190 -16.47 19.43 -28.45
CA LEU A 190 -16.42 18.67 -27.19
C LEU A 190 -15.53 17.45 -27.40
N VAL A 191 -14.47 17.31 -26.61
CA VAL A 191 -13.57 16.16 -26.69
C VAL A 191 -13.67 15.34 -25.41
N VAL A 192 -13.98 14.06 -25.54
CA VAL A 192 -14.06 13.10 -24.45
C VAL A 192 -12.89 12.12 -24.56
N ASN A 193 -11.97 12.22 -23.61
CA ASN A 193 -10.79 11.38 -23.54
C ASN A 193 -11.08 10.15 -22.68
N MET A 194 -10.88 8.97 -23.25
CA MET A 194 -11.01 7.71 -22.51
C MET A 194 -9.73 7.37 -21.76
N LYS A 195 -9.86 6.66 -20.65
CA LYS A 195 -8.73 6.06 -19.93
C LYS A 195 -8.03 5.09 -20.87
N LYS A 196 -6.71 5.21 -20.95
CA LYS A 196 -5.91 4.24 -21.70
C LYS A 196 -6.01 2.91 -20.97
N VAL A 197 -6.61 1.90 -21.59
CA VAL A 197 -6.56 0.53 -21.08
C VAL A 197 -5.10 0.10 -21.16
N GLU A 198 -4.41 0.12 -20.02
CA GLU A 198 -3.10 -0.52 -19.91
C GLU A 198 -3.32 -2.01 -20.09
N HIS A 199 -3.21 -2.49 -21.33
CA HIS A 199 -2.91 -3.90 -21.57
C HIS A 199 -1.49 -4.13 -21.05
N LYS A 200 -1.34 -4.32 -19.74
CA LYS A 200 -0.16 -4.98 -19.19
C LYS A 200 -0.15 -6.36 -19.84
N LYS A 201 0.70 -6.52 -20.85
CA LYS A 201 1.02 -7.83 -21.40
C LYS A 201 1.57 -8.62 -20.22
N VAL A 202 0.74 -9.51 -19.66
CA VAL A 202 1.17 -10.46 -18.64
C VAL A 202 2.37 -11.17 -19.24
N SER A 203 3.54 -11.03 -18.61
CA SER A 203 4.74 -11.61 -19.17
C SER A 203 4.59 -13.13 -19.13
N MET A 204 5.19 -13.84 -20.08
CA MET A 204 5.23 -15.32 -20.03
C MET A 204 5.79 -15.85 -18.70
N LYS A 205 6.59 -15.04 -17.99
CA LYS A 205 7.11 -15.32 -16.67
C LYS A 205 6.02 -15.28 -15.58
N ASP A 206 5.14 -14.28 -15.62
CA ASP A 206 4.01 -14.17 -14.68
C ASP A 206 3.02 -15.33 -14.88
N ILE A 207 2.82 -15.76 -16.13
CA ILE A 207 2.01 -16.95 -16.44
C ILE A 207 2.68 -18.22 -15.91
N GLN A 208 4.01 -18.35 -16.07
CA GLN A 208 4.75 -19.51 -15.55
C GLN A 208 4.75 -19.58 -14.02
N ASP A 209 4.77 -18.46 -13.31
CA ASP A 209 4.67 -18.43 -11.84
C ASP A 209 3.27 -18.81 -11.33
N LEU A 210 2.23 -18.65 -12.16
CA LEU A 210 0.85 -19.08 -11.85
C LEU A 210 0.58 -20.56 -12.16
N ILE A 211 1.41 -21.20 -12.99
CA ILE A 211 1.29 -22.63 -13.30
C ILE A 211 2.11 -23.43 -12.27
N PRO A 212 1.48 -24.21 -11.39
CA PRO A 212 2.20 -25.01 -10.39
C PRO A 212 3.13 -26.00 -11.12
N ASN A 213 4.44 -25.87 -10.90
CA ASN A 213 5.44 -26.76 -11.51
C ASN A 213 5.41 -28.14 -10.81
N PRO A 214 4.95 -29.22 -11.49
CA PRO A 214 4.90 -30.56 -10.90
C PRO A 214 6.33 -31.09 -10.74
N GLY A 215 6.90 -30.91 -9.55
CA GLY A 215 8.26 -31.35 -9.21
C GLY A 215 9.04 -30.36 -8.36
N LYS A 216 8.51 -29.15 -8.13
CA LYS A 216 9.08 -28.15 -7.23
C LYS A 216 8.10 -27.82 -6.12
N VAL A 217 8.44 -28.16 -4.88
CA VAL A 217 7.68 -27.75 -3.70
C VAL A 217 8.51 -26.77 -2.90
N THR A 218 7.93 -25.58 -2.68
CA THR A 218 8.49 -24.60 -1.78
C THR A 218 7.75 -24.67 -0.46
N PHE A 219 8.46 -24.84 0.64
CA PHE A 219 7.87 -24.79 1.97
C PHE A 219 8.77 -24.02 2.94
N VAL A 220 8.16 -23.47 3.98
CA VAL A 220 8.85 -22.76 5.06
C VAL A 220 8.76 -23.64 6.29
N PRO A 221 9.76 -24.50 6.58
CA PRO A 221 9.75 -25.28 7.80
C PRO A 221 9.81 -24.35 9.02
N LYS A 222 9.10 -24.72 10.10
CA LYS A 222 9.33 -24.12 11.41
C LYS A 222 10.74 -24.50 11.85
N GLY A 223 11.62 -23.51 11.87
CA GLY A 223 13.01 -23.69 12.26
C GLY A 223 13.21 -23.50 13.76
N TYR A 224 14.44 -23.69 14.21
CA TYR A 224 14.80 -23.22 15.54
C TYR A 224 14.95 -21.69 15.51
N THR A 225 14.39 -21.02 16.52
CA THR A 225 14.61 -19.60 16.74
C THR A 225 15.82 -19.44 17.65
N THR A 226 16.76 -18.57 17.28
CA THR A 226 17.84 -18.20 18.19
C THR A 226 17.28 -17.23 19.21
N SER A 227 17.47 -17.49 20.51
CA SER A 227 17.07 -16.57 21.57
C SER A 227 17.57 -15.16 21.28
N ARG A 228 16.64 -14.19 21.25
CA ARG A 228 16.98 -12.78 21.06
C ARG A 228 17.89 -12.35 22.21
N VAL A 229 19.10 -11.90 21.89
CA VAL A 229 19.99 -11.28 22.86
C VAL A 229 19.58 -9.81 22.99
N PHE A 230 19.21 -9.39 24.20
CA PHE A 230 18.96 -7.98 24.50
C PHE A 230 20.28 -7.34 24.94
N TYR A 231 20.74 -6.35 24.17
CA TYR A 231 21.98 -5.66 24.46
C TYR A 231 21.83 -4.74 25.68
N SER A 232 22.74 -4.88 26.65
CA SER A 232 22.93 -3.92 27.74
C SER A 232 24.17 -3.08 27.46
N PRO A 233 24.04 -1.76 27.24
CA PRO A 233 25.16 -0.84 27.09
C PRO A 233 26.06 -0.85 28.32
N LYS A 234 27.33 -0.47 28.12
CA LYS A 234 28.22 -0.10 29.22
C LYS A 234 27.88 1.32 29.63
N TYR A 235 27.41 1.51 30.85
CA TYR A 235 26.99 2.82 31.38
C TYR A 235 28.11 3.61 32.05
N GLU A 236 29.21 2.95 32.42
CA GLU A 236 30.40 3.54 33.07
C GLU A 236 31.38 4.18 32.07
N VAL A 237 30.87 4.79 30.99
CA VAL A 237 31.69 5.51 30.02
C VAL A 237 31.23 6.96 29.92
N THR A 238 32.17 7.88 29.71
CA THR A 238 31.86 9.30 29.54
C THR A 238 30.88 9.45 28.37
N ARG A 239 29.66 9.91 28.68
CA ARG A 239 28.62 10.16 27.68
C ARG A 239 29.14 11.21 26.70
N SER A 240 29.41 10.84 25.46
CA SER A 240 29.72 11.85 24.44
C SER A 240 28.44 12.64 24.16
N THR A 241 28.56 13.92 23.84
CA THR A 241 27.44 14.79 23.43
C THR A 241 26.67 14.27 22.21
N MET A 242 27.15 13.20 21.57
CA MET A 242 26.52 12.51 20.45
C MET A 242 25.74 11.23 20.82
N GLN A 243 25.67 10.85 22.10
CA GLN A 243 24.85 9.73 22.54
C GLN A 243 23.41 10.21 22.73
N GLY A 244 22.52 9.78 21.83
CA GLY A 244 21.08 10.05 21.92
C GLY A 244 20.45 9.46 23.18
N LEU A 245 19.23 9.89 23.49
CA LEU A 245 18.45 9.38 24.61
C LEU A 245 18.17 7.87 24.45
N ASP A 246 18.23 7.14 25.56
CA ASP A 246 17.94 5.71 25.64
C ASP A 246 16.43 5.46 25.65
N TYR A 247 15.89 4.99 24.53
CA TYR A 247 14.47 4.66 24.35
C TYR A 247 14.20 3.15 24.41
N ARG A 248 15.13 2.34 24.93
CA ARG A 248 14.92 0.88 24.99
C ARG A 248 13.77 0.53 25.92
N SER A 249 12.88 -0.34 25.43
CA SER A 249 11.75 -0.87 26.24
C SER A 249 12.14 -2.07 27.09
N THR A 250 13.21 -2.80 26.71
CA THR A 250 13.83 -3.85 27.53
C THR A 250 15.22 -3.35 27.92
N ILE A 251 15.35 -2.94 29.18
CA ILE A 251 16.54 -2.23 29.67
C ILE A 251 17.56 -3.22 30.23
N TYR A 252 17.07 -4.23 30.93
CA TYR A 252 17.84 -5.32 31.51
C TYR A 252 17.20 -6.66 31.13
N TRP A 253 18.03 -7.62 30.77
CA TRP A 253 17.63 -9.00 30.49
C TRP A 253 18.78 -9.93 30.87
N ASN A 254 18.55 -10.75 31.88
CA ASN A 254 19.50 -11.78 32.28
C ASN A 254 18.78 -13.13 32.37
N PRO A 255 18.99 -14.04 31.41
CA PRO A 255 18.36 -15.36 31.42
C PRO A 255 19.00 -16.33 32.41
N ARG A 256 20.11 -15.95 33.07
CA ARG A 256 20.87 -16.80 33.99
C ARG A 256 21.08 -16.10 35.32
N VAL A 257 20.02 -16.11 36.13
CA VAL A 257 20.07 -15.71 37.54
C VAL A 257 20.01 -16.98 38.38
N LEU A 258 21.06 -17.26 39.15
CA LEU A 258 21.10 -18.39 40.07
C LEU A 258 20.85 -17.85 41.48
N THR A 259 19.91 -18.46 42.20
CA THR A 259 19.65 -18.15 43.59
C THR A 259 20.66 -18.83 44.50
N ASP A 260 20.90 -18.24 45.67
CA ASP A 260 21.67 -18.87 46.73
C ASP A 260 20.91 -20.05 47.38
N GLU A 261 21.54 -20.72 48.35
CA GLU A 261 20.94 -21.84 49.09
C GLU A 261 19.67 -21.45 49.86
N LYS A 262 19.45 -20.15 50.10
CA LYS A 262 18.27 -19.60 50.76
C LYS A 262 17.21 -19.11 49.75
N GLY A 263 17.42 -19.28 48.46
CA GLY A 263 16.51 -18.87 47.40
C GLY A 263 16.59 -17.39 47.01
N ASN A 264 17.60 -16.64 47.46
CA ASN A 264 17.75 -15.22 47.17
C ASN A 264 18.66 -14.98 45.96
N ALA A 265 18.35 -13.95 45.18
CA ALA A 265 19.23 -13.43 44.13
C ALA A 265 19.15 -11.91 44.09
N SER A 266 20.30 -11.27 43.88
CA SER A 266 20.42 -9.82 43.76
C SER A 266 21.05 -9.46 42.42
N PHE A 267 20.54 -8.40 41.79
CA PHE A 267 21.06 -7.86 40.54
C PHE A 267 20.81 -6.35 40.50
N GLU A 268 21.67 -5.65 39.79
CA GLU A 268 21.59 -4.20 39.60
C GLU A 268 21.54 -3.88 38.12
N TYR A 269 20.82 -2.81 37.77
CA TYR A 269 20.71 -2.33 36.40
C TYR A 269 20.41 -0.83 36.40
N TYR A 270 20.74 -0.17 35.29
CA TYR A 270 20.43 1.23 35.07
C TYR A 270 19.06 1.38 34.42
N ASN A 271 18.34 2.47 34.69
CA ASN A 271 17.11 2.81 33.97
C ASN A 271 17.41 3.43 32.59
N ALA A 272 16.43 3.38 31.69
CA ALA A 272 16.45 4.18 30.46
C ALA A 272 16.12 5.66 30.77
N ASP A 273 16.32 6.55 29.80
CA ASP A 273 16.05 7.99 29.98
C ASP A 273 14.53 8.32 29.95
N GLY A 274 13.68 7.35 29.62
CA GLY A 274 12.22 7.51 29.59
C GLY A 274 11.61 7.57 30.99
N LYS A 275 10.79 8.59 31.27
CA LYS A 275 10.00 8.66 32.51
C LYS A 275 8.75 7.79 32.41
N GLY A 276 8.31 7.23 33.53
CA GLY A 276 7.05 6.50 33.61
C GLY A 276 7.14 5.22 34.44
N THR A 277 6.19 4.30 34.20
CA THR A 277 6.05 3.06 34.96
C THR A 277 6.89 1.95 34.35
N TYR A 278 7.82 1.41 35.13
CA TYR A 278 8.70 0.33 34.75
C TYR A 278 8.18 -0.96 35.36
N ARG A 279 8.45 -2.08 34.67
CA ARG A 279 8.00 -3.41 35.06
C ARG A 279 9.18 -4.38 35.05
N VAL A 280 9.42 -5.01 36.19
CA VAL A 280 10.33 -6.14 36.33
C VAL A 280 9.51 -7.42 36.31
N ILE A 281 9.88 -8.35 35.44
CA ILE A 281 9.33 -9.70 35.40
C ILE A 281 10.47 -10.64 35.72
N ALA A 282 10.33 -11.42 36.79
CA ALA A 282 11.22 -12.53 37.10
C ALA A 282 10.44 -13.83 36.89
N GLU A 283 10.95 -14.70 36.03
CA GLU A 283 10.38 -16.01 35.73
C GLU A 283 11.47 -17.06 35.91
N GLY A 284 11.13 -18.20 36.48
CA GLY A 284 12.10 -19.25 36.77
C GLY A 284 11.44 -20.60 37.04
N ILE A 285 12.28 -21.61 37.21
CA ILE A 285 11.90 -22.96 37.58
C ILE A 285 12.76 -23.40 38.77
N ASP A 286 12.17 -24.04 39.77
CA ASP A 286 12.93 -24.60 40.89
C ASP A 286 13.48 -26.01 40.55
N LYS A 287 14.26 -26.59 41.47
CA LYS A 287 14.84 -27.93 41.33
C LYS A 287 13.81 -29.05 41.18
N ASP A 288 12.59 -28.83 41.64
CA ASP A 288 11.50 -29.81 41.64
C ASP A 288 10.60 -29.64 40.40
N GLY A 289 10.91 -28.67 39.53
CA GLY A 289 10.21 -28.41 38.28
C GLY A 289 9.04 -27.43 38.41
N ASN A 290 8.85 -26.78 39.56
CA ASN A 290 7.79 -25.80 39.75
C ASN A 290 8.15 -24.47 39.10
N ILE A 291 7.18 -23.88 38.40
CA ILE A 291 7.36 -22.59 37.70
C ILE A 291 7.00 -21.46 38.67
N GLY A 292 7.91 -20.49 38.81
CA GLY A 292 7.70 -19.26 39.57
C GLY A 292 7.65 -18.04 38.67
N ARG A 293 6.80 -17.07 39.00
CA ARG A 293 6.75 -15.76 38.35
C ARG A 293 6.48 -14.66 39.35
N MET A 294 7.24 -13.57 39.24
CA MET A 294 7.03 -12.33 39.98
C MET A 294 6.90 -11.16 39.01
N ASN A 295 5.98 -10.25 39.30
CA ASN A 295 5.80 -9.00 38.56
C ASN A 295 5.87 -7.84 39.54
N TYR A 296 6.88 -6.99 39.37
CA TYR A 296 7.09 -5.82 40.20
C TYR A 296 7.04 -4.56 39.34
N ARG A 297 6.41 -3.49 39.83
CA ARG A 297 6.27 -2.21 39.13
C ARG A 297 6.76 -1.08 40.00
N TYR A 298 7.47 -0.13 39.38
CA TYR A 298 7.96 1.08 40.05
C TYR A 298 7.90 2.26 39.08
N GLN A 299 7.98 3.49 39.61
CA GLN A 299 7.95 4.73 38.80
C GLN A 299 9.35 5.34 38.72
N VAL A 300 9.70 5.81 37.53
CA VAL A 300 10.90 6.61 37.26
C VAL A 300 10.44 8.04 36.93
N GLN A 301 10.91 9.01 37.70
CA GLN A 301 10.54 10.44 37.60
C GLN A 301 11.64 11.28 36.98
#